data_AF-A0A2M9LE76-F1
#
_entry.id   AF-A0A2M9LE76-F1
#
_cell.length_a   1.000
_cell.length_b   1.000
_cell.length_c   1.000
_cell.angle_alpha   90.00
_cell.angle_beta   90.00
_cell.angle_gamma   90.00
#
_symmetry.space_group_name_H-M   'P 1'
#
loop_
_entity.id
_entity.type
_entity.pdbx_description
1 polymer ?
#
loop_
_entity_poly.entity_id
_entity_poly.type
_entity_poly.pdbx_seq_one_letter_code
_entity_poly.pdbx_strand_id
1 'polypeptide(L)'
;MVNVPGPGLWRQVELLGGTTGRADAAHFVRDKFGHAGLTAQPAELVAPPRVVECPLQLEARVADLRADATGEFLVAEVQVLRVHAAESITVPGTDYVEPAAWSPLVYNFRHYFGLGPELGHSSRSRTPRTA
;
A
#
# COMPACT_ATOMS: atom_id res chain seq x y z
N MET A 1 9.43 -2.26 -1.38
CA MET A 1 8.42 -1.18 -1.42
C MET A 1 7.05 -1.80 -1.24
N VAL A 2 6.26 -1.27 -0.32
CA VAL A 2 4.84 -1.61 -0.17
C VAL A 2 4.04 -0.34 -0.36
N ASN A 3 3.26 -0.25 -1.45
CA ASN A 3 2.35 0.86 -1.68
C ASN A 3 0.95 0.44 -1.21
N VAL A 4 0.30 1.25 -0.38
CA VAL A 4 -1.02 0.95 0.17
C VAL A 4 -2.05 1.86 -0.51
N PRO A 5 -2.88 1.32 -1.44
CA PRO A 5 -3.84 2.12 -2.17
C PRO A 5 -5.04 2.51 -1.28
N GLY A 6 -5.63 3.66 -1.58
CA GLY A 6 -6.98 3.99 -1.12
C GLY A 6 -8.06 3.38 -2.02
N PRO A 7 -9.35 3.40 -1.61
CA PRO A 7 -10.46 2.82 -2.35
C PRO A 7 -10.57 3.30 -3.80
N GLY A 8 -10.19 4.55 -4.09
CA GLY A 8 -10.23 5.12 -5.44
C GLY A 8 -9.33 4.41 -6.46
N LEU A 9 -8.37 3.60 -6.02
CA LEU A 9 -7.43 2.88 -6.88
C LEU A 9 -7.83 1.41 -7.15
N TRP A 10 -9.04 0.99 -6.78
CA TRP A 10 -9.47 -0.41 -6.92
C TRP A 10 -9.39 -0.92 -8.37
N ARG A 11 -9.70 -0.07 -9.35
CA ARG A 11 -9.65 -0.45 -10.77
C ARG A 11 -8.23 -0.70 -11.24
N GLN A 12 -7.28 0.13 -10.81
CA GLN A 12 -5.87 0.00 -11.12
C GLN A 12 -5.30 -1.28 -10.50
N VAL A 13 -5.69 -1.59 -9.25
CA VAL A 13 -5.32 -2.85 -8.59
C VAL A 13 -5.88 -4.06 -9.36
N GLU A 14 -7.17 -4.03 -9.72
CA GLU A 14 -7.80 -5.10 -10.50
C GLU A 14 -7.13 -5.30 -11.86
N LEU A 15 -6.86 -4.20 -12.59
CA LEU A 15 -6.15 -4.24 -13.88
C LEU A 15 -4.78 -4.92 -13.77
N LEU A 16 -4.05 -4.66 -12.68
CA LEU A 16 -2.74 -5.25 -12.46
C LEU A 16 -2.80 -6.74 -12.07
N GLY A 17 -3.86 -7.18 -11.39
CA GLY A 17 -3.98 -8.52 -10.82
C GLY A 17 -3.84 -9.66 -11.84
N GLY A 18 -4.29 -9.43 -13.08
CA GLY A 18 -4.19 -10.40 -14.18
C GLY A 18 -2.87 -10.35 -14.98
N THR A 19 -1.94 -9.44 -14.64
CA THR A 19 -0.74 -9.18 -15.44
C THR A 19 0.52 -9.74 -14.79
N THR A 20 1.55 -10.02 -15.60
CA THR A 20 2.86 -10.46 -15.11
C THR A 20 4.01 -9.67 -15.71
N GLY A 21 5.08 -9.48 -14.92
CA GLY A 21 6.33 -8.88 -15.39
C GLY A 21 7.31 -9.92 -15.95
N ARG A 22 6.95 -11.22 -15.94
CA ARG A 22 7.75 -12.29 -16.53
C ARG A 22 7.49 -12.36 -18.04
N ALA A 23 8.55 -12.22 -18.84
CA ALA A 23 8.45 -12.08 -20.29
C ALA A 23 7.93 -13.35 -21.00
N ASP A 24 8.05 -14.51 -20.37
CA ASP A 24 7.68 -15.83 -20.90
C ASP A 24 6.29 -16.31 -20.48
N ALA A 25 5.57 -15.53 -19.66
CA ALA A 25 4.26 -15.89 -19.14
C ALA A 25 3.11 -15.24 -19.93
N ALA A 26 1.93 -15.88 -19.87
CA ALA A 26 0.71 -15.29 -20.41
C ALA A 26 0.40 -13.94 -19.74
N HIS A 27 -0.13 -12.98 -20.51
CA HIS A 27 -0.44 -11.61 -20.06
C HIS A 27 0.77 -10.81 -19.55
N PHE A 28 1.92 -10.96 -20.23
CA PHE A 28 3.10 -10.14 -19.98
C PHE A 28 2.83 -8.65 -20.24
N VAL A 29 3.18 -7.83 -19.24
CA VAL A 29 3.16 -6.37 -19.32
C VAL A 29 4.49 -5.85 -18.78
N ARG A 30 5.32 -5.31 -19.67
CA ARG A 30 6.62 -4.73 -19.30
C ARG A 30 6.46 -3.48 -18.44
N ASP A 31 5.65 -2.54 -18.92
CA ASP A 31 5.35 -1.30 -18.21
C ASP A 31 4.00 -1.41 -17.50
N LYS A 32 4.04 -1.94 -16.27
CA LYS A 32 2.84 -2.09 -15.44
C LYS A 32 2.30 -0.77 -14.92
N PHE A 33 3.18 0.22 -14.70
CA PHE A 33 2.77 1.55 -14.25
C PHE A 33 1.93 2.23 -15.32
N GLY A 34 2.45 2.32 -16.54
CA GLY A 34 1.72 2.86 -17.69
C GLY A 34 0.44 2.08 -17.99
N HIS A 35 0.47 0.74 -17.92
CA HIS A 35 -0.72 -0.09 -18.15
C HIS A 35 -1.87 0.21 -17.19
N ALA A 36 -1.57 0.47 -15.92
CA ALA A 36 -2.57 0.79 -14.89
C ALA A 36 -2.84 2.31 -14.77
N GLY A 37 -2.20 3.15 -15.59
CA GLY A 37 -2.30 4.61 -15.47
C GLY A 37 -1.78 5.14 -14.13
N LEU A 38 -0.75 4.49 -13.57
CA LEU A 38 -0.10 4.87 -12.32
C LEU A 38 1.24 5.56 -12.60
N THR A 39 1.62 6.46 -11.72
CA THR A 39 2.88 7.21 -11.85
C THR A 39 3.92 6.66 -10.89
N ALA A 40 5.08 6.28 -11.42
CA ALA A 40 6.23 5.89 -10.61
C ALA A 40 6.95 7.14 -10.09
N GLN A 41 7.31 7.13 -8.80
CA GLN A 41 8.23 8.10 -8.20
C GLN A 41 9.39 7.38 -7.48
N PRO A 42 10.60 7.96 -7.45
CA PRO A 42 11.71 7.36 -6.73
C PRO A 42 11.39 7.14 -5.24
N ALA A 43 11.91 6.04 -4.71
CA ALA A 43 12.04 5.81 -3.27
C ALA A 43 13.36 6.42 -2.76
N GLU A 44 13.47 6.65 -1.45
CA GLU A 44 14.61 7.35 -0.87
C GLU A 44 15.71 6.39 -0.36
N LEU A 45 15.33 5.19 0.09
CA LEU A 45 16.20 4.23 0.78
C LEU A 45 16.25 2.85 0.09
N VAL A 46 15.38 2.58 -0.88
CA VAL A 46 15.31 1.30 -1.60
C VAL A 46 15.19 1.50 -3.11
N ALA A 47 15.55 0.48 -3.90
CA ALA A 47 15.50 0.57 -5.36
C ALA A 47 14.09 0.57 -5.98
N PRO A 48 13.12 -0.27 -5.52
CA PRO A 48 11.79 -0.30 -6.13
C PRO A 48 11.03 1.03 -5.93
N PRO A 49 10.40 1.59 -6.98
CA PRO A 49 9.75 2.89 -6.93
C PRO A 49 8.44 2.88 -6.12
N ARG A 50 8.04 4.06 -5.65
CA ARG A 50 6.72 4.32 -5.05
C ARG A 50 5.68 4.62 -6.14
N VAL A 51 4.41 4.42 -5.82
CA VAL A 51 3.25 4.81 -6.65
C VAL A 51 2.74 6.15 -6.13
N VAL A 52 2.85 7.22 -6.92
CA VAL A 52 2.46 8.60 -6.53
C VAL A 52 1.04 8.64 -5.97
N GLU A 53 0.13 7.91 -6.58
CA GLU A 53 -1.30 7.93 -6.25
C GLU A 53 -1.63 7.17 -4.95
N CYS A 54 -0.72 6.34 -4.43
CA CYS A 54 -0.92 5.66 -3.15
C CYS A 54 -0.62 6.62 -1.99
N PRO A 55 -1.60 6.90 -1.11
CA PRO A 55 -1.44 7.89 -0.05
C PRO A 55 -0.59 7.40 1.12
N LEU A 56 -0.35 6.09 1.25
CA LEU A 56 0.53 5.51 2.27
C LEU A 56 1.50 4.52 1.61
N GLN A 57 2.78 4.66 1.89
CA GLN A 57 3.84 3.88 1.26
C GLN A 57 4.91 3.51 2.30
N LEU A 58 5.42 2.28 2.24
CA LEU A 58 6.45 1.77 3.14
C LEU A 58 7.68 1.33 2.36
N GLU A 59 8.79 2.01 2.62
CA GLU A 59 10.10 1.56 2.22
C GLU A 59 10.57 0.50 3.21
N ALA A 60 10.92 -0.68 2.70
CA ALA A 60 11.26 -1.81 3.54
C ALA A 60 12.35 -2.67 2.91
N ARG A 61 13.20 -3.25 3.77
CA ARG A 61 14.21 -4.25 3.43
C ARG A 61 13.77 -5.60 3.95
N VAL A 62 13.93 -6.64 3.12
CA VAL A 62 13.68 -8.03 3.54
C VAL A 62 14.75 -8.44 4.55
N ALA A 63 14.32 -8.88 5.72
CA ALA A 63 15.17 -9.41 6.79
C ALA A 63 15.25 -10.95 6.72
N ASP A 64 14.12 -11.60 6.42
CA ASP A 64 14.02 -13.04 6.20
C ASP A 64 13.02 -13.35 5.08
N LEU A 65 13.24 -14.47 4.37
CA LEU A 65 12.35 -14.96 3.35
C LEU A 65 12.31 -16.48 3.40
N ARG A 66 11.12 -17.04 3.64
CA ARG A 66 10.92 -18.48 3.78
C ARG A 66 9.63 -18.94 3.13
N ALA A 67 9.57 -20.22 2.77
CA ALA A 67 8.31 -20.85 2.42
C ALA A 67 7.39 -20.93 3.65
N ASP A 68 6.08 -20.92 3.42
CA ASP A 68 5.10 -21.32 4.41
C ASP A 68 5.11 -22.86 4.59
N ALA A 69 4.20 -23.37 5.42
CA ALA A 69 4.14 -24.81 5.68
C ALA A 69 3.71 -25.64 4.45
N THR A 70 3.01 -25.03 3.49
CA THR A 70 2.55 -25.70 2.27
C THR A 70 3.58 -25.67 1.15
N GLY A 71 4.48 -24.70 1.18
CA GLY A 71 5.41 -24.42 0.08
C GLY A 71 4.79 -23.58 -1.05
N GLU A 72 3.50 -23.24 -0.96
CA GLU A 72 2.80 -22.45 -1.97
C GLU A 72 3.02 -20.95 -1.78
N PHE A 73 3.29 -20.50 -0.55
CA PHE A 73 3.46 -19.10 -0.23
C PHE A 73 4.87 -18.80 0.28
N LEU A 74 5.33 -17.58 0.02
CA LEU A 74 6.49 -17.02 0.67
C LEU A 74 6.05 -16.11 1.82
N VAL A 75 6.64 -16.30 2.98
CA VAL A 75 6.58 -15.39 4.11
C VAL A 75 7.83 -14.53 4.08
N ALA A 76 7.64 -13.24 3.82
CA ALA A 76 8.72 -12.25 3.86
C ALA A 76 8.64 -11.48 5.18
N GLU A 77 9.65 -11.61 6.03
CA GLU A 77 9.85 -10.70 7.16
C GLU A 77 10.58 -9.45 6.66
N VAL A 78 10.03 -8.27 6.98
CA VAL A 78 10.56 -7.00 6.47
C VAL A 78 10.75 -5.99 7.58
N GLN A 79 11.87 -5.28 7.52
CA GLN A 79 12.10 -4.08 8.32
C GLN A 79 11.63 -2.86 7.54
N VAL A 80 10.65 -2.13 8.08
CA VAL A 80 10.25 -0.82 7.54
C VAL A 80 11.34 0.19 7.88
N LEU A 81 11.87 0.84 6.84
CA LEU A 81 12.92 1.85 6.92
C LEU A 81 12.35 3.27 6.94
N ARG A 82 11.28 3.50 6.18
CA ARG A 82 10.58 4.79 6.09
C ARG A 82 9.12 4.59 5.74
N VAL A 83 8.26 5.39 6.36
CA VAL A 83 6.85 5.52 6.01
C VAL A 83 6.65 6.88 5.37
N HIS A 84 5.94 6.89 4.25
CA HIS A 84 5.50 8.10 3.58
C HIS A 84 3.98 8.13 3.64
N ALA A 85 3.43 9.21 4.16
CA ALA A 85 2.00 9.47 4.18
C ALA A 85 1.73 10.79 3.46
N ALA A 86 0.73 10.80 2.58
CA ALA A 86 0.27 12.03 1.95
C ALA A 86 -0.25 13.00 3.01
N GLU A 87 0.04 14.30 2.86
CA GLU A 87 -0.37 15.33 3.83
C GLU A 87 -1.88 15.29 4.10
N SER A 88 -2.68 14.97 3.07
CA SER A 88 -4.14 14.84 3.14
C SER A 88 -4.66 13.74 4.08
N ILE A 89 -3.80 12.81 4.48
CA ILE A 89 -4.15 11.72 5.42
C ILE A 89 -3.37 11.82 6.74
N THR A 90 -2.66 12.92 6.97
CA THR A 90 -1.89 13.17 8.19
C THR A 90 -2.53 14.26 9.04
N VAL A 91 -2.28 14.19 10.34
CA VAL A 91 -2.61 15.28 11.26
C VAL A 91 -1.56 16.38 11.08
N PRO A 92 -1.96 17.62 10.71
CA PRO A 92 -1.02 18.70 10.39
C PRO A 92 0.03 18.95 11.48
N GLY A 93 1.29 19.08 11.07
CA GLY A 93 2.41 19.35 11.98
C GLY A 93 2.86 18.15 12.81
N THR A 94 2.40 16.94 12.50
CA THR A 94 2.77 15.71 13.21
C THR A 94 3.02 14.54 12.26
N ASP A 95 3.58 13.45 12.80
CA ASP A 95 3.78 12.20 12.05
C ASP A 95 2.60 11.22 12.21
N TYR A 96 1.45 11.67 12.72
CA TYR A 96 0.27 10.82 12.90
C TYR A 96 -0.59 10.79 11.64
N VAL A 97 -1.04 9.59 11.26
CA VAL A 97 -2.13 9.42 10.29
C VAL A 97 -3.45 9.82 10.94
N GLU A 98 -4.27 10.59 10.24
CA GLU A 98 -5.65 10.95 10.62
C GLU A 98 -6.59 9.78 10.23
N PRO A 99 -7.11 8.99 11.20
CA PRO A 99 -7.90 7.80 10.90
C PRO A 99 -9.21 8.09 10.17
N ALA A 100 -9.78 9.29 10.31
CA ALA A 100 -11.00 9.65 9.59
C ALA A 100 -10.73 10.04 8.13
N ALA A 101 -9.53 10.51 7.80
CA ALA A 101 -9.12 10.87 6.44
C ALA A 101 -8.51 9.67 5.69
N TRP A 102 -7.83 8.77 6.41
CA TRP A 102 -7.24 7.58 5.82
C TRP A 102 -8.26 6.45 5.69
N SER A 103 -8.38 5.92 4.47
CA SER A 103 -9.14 4.71 4.17
C SER A 103 -8.32 3.82 3.25
N PRO A 104 -7.87 2.63 3.68
CA PRO A 104 -7.25 1.65 2.78
C PRO A 104 -8.30 1.00 1.86
N LEU A 105 -7.85 0.58 0.68
CA LEU A 105 -8.58 -0.37 -0.14
C LEU A 105 -8.61 -1.73 0.57
N VAL A 106 -9.81 -2.22 0.87
CA VAL A 106 -10.03 -3.53 1.48
C VAL A 106 -10.57 -4.48 0.44
N TYR A 107 -9.88 -5.61 0.25
CA TYR A 107 -10.39 -6.73 -0.52
C TYR A 107 -11.12 -7.70 0.41
N ASN A 108 -12.42 -7.89 0.20
CA ASN A 108 -13.27 -8.75 1.00
C ASN A 108 -14.08 -9.66 0.08
N PHE A 109 -13.77 -10.95 0.08
CA PHE A 109 -14.41 -11.97 -0.76
C PHE A 109 -14.59 -11.57 -2.24
N ARG A 110 -13.52 -11.14 -2.93
CA ARG A 110 -13.57 -10.71 -4.35
C ARG A 110 -14.33 -9.40 -4.60
N HIS A 111 -14.57 -8.63 -3.55
CA HIS A 111 -15.16 -7.30 -3.64
C HIS A 111 -14.24 -6.27 -2.99
N TYR A 112 -14.27 -5.06 -3.53
CA TYR A 112 -13.44 -3.95 -3.09
C TYR A 112 -14.27 -2.98 -2.24
N PHE A 113 -13.72 -2.61 -1.09
CA PHE A 113 -14.34 -1.72 -0.12
C PHE A 113 -13.36 -0.64 0.35
N GLY A 114 -13.90 0.42 0.92
CA GLY A 114 -13.18 1.30 1.84
C GLY A 114 -13.71 1.15 3.26
N LEU A 115 -13.10 1.85 4.20
CA LEU A 115 -13.63 1.99 5.55
C LEU A 115 -14.94 2.78 5.56
N GLY A 116 -15.80 2.44 6.52
CA GLY A 116 -16.92 3.29 6.94
C GLY A 116 -16.48 4.36 7.96
N PRO A 117 -17.45 5.10 8.53
CA PRO A 117 -17.16 6.10 9.57
C PRO A 117 -16.44 5.52 10.79
N GLU A 118 -15.59 6.32 11.43
CA GLU A 118 -14.95 5.97 12.69
C GLU A 118 -16.01 5.69 13.77
N LEU A 119 -15.87 4.57 14.49
CA LEU A 119 -16.77 4.21 15.60
C LEU A 119 -16.24 4.65 16.97
N GLY A 120 -14.94 4.89 17.09
CA GLY A 120 -14.26 5.31 18.31
C GLY A 120 -12.79 4.91 18.31
N HIS A 121 -12.11 5.12 19.44
CA HIS A 121 -10.70 4.82 19.61
C HIS A 121 -10.39 4.27 21.00
N SER A 122 -9.28 3.55 21.12
CA SER A 122 -8.81 3.06 22.42
C SER A 122 -8.23 4.19 23.27
N SER A 123 -8.14 3.95 24.58
CA SER A 123 -7.44 4.82 25.54
C SER A 123 -5.94 4.96 25.29
N ARG A 124 -5.35 4.14 24.41
CA ARG A 124 -3.94 4.20 24.02
C ARG A 124 -3.69 5.09 22.80
N SER A 125 -4.75 5.63 22.17
CA SER A 125 -4.57 6.51 21.02
C SER A 125 -3.78 7.75 21.42
N ARG A 126 -2.74 8.06 20.63
CA ARG A 126 -1.95 9.29 20.75
C ARG A 126 -2.17 10.23 19.56
N THR A 127 -3.06 9.87 18.63
CA THR A 127 -3.43 10.73 17.51
C THR A 127 -4.03 12.01 18.07
N PRO A 128 -3.44 13.18 17.78
CA PRO A 128 -4.02 14.45 18.19
C PRO A 128 -5.41 14.58 17.58
N ARG A 129 -6.39 14.99 18.37
CA ARG A 129 -7.73 15.34 17.88
C ARG A 129 -7.93 16.82 18.07
N THR A 130 -8.50 17.49 17.07
CA THR A 130 -9.08 18.83 17.29
C THR A 130 -10.18 18.71 18.34
N ALA A 131 -10.10 19.57 19.37
CA ALA A 131 -11.11 19.71 20.40
C ALA A 131 -12.41 20.30 19.84
#